data_AF-A0A1I2J2T0-F1
#
_entry.id   AF-A0A1I2J2T0-F1
#
_cell.length_a   1.000
_cell.length_b   1.000
_cell.length_c   1.000
_cell.angle_alpha   90.00
_cell.angle_beta   90.00
_cell.angle_gamma   90.00
#
_symmetry.space_group_name_H-M   'P 1'
#
loop_
_entity.id
_entity.type
_entity.pdbx_description
1 polymer ?
#
loop_
_entity_poly.entity_id
_entity_poly.type
_entity_poly.pdbx_seq_one_letter_code
_entity_poly.pdbx_strand_id
1 'polypeptide(L)'
;MKSLADYEQKFDRLHEDCPVRAALDVIRGRWKPSILYELKDGPRRFSQLQAALAGITAQALTVQLRQLEADGVVVRTVHPEETPFRVEYALSEAGKTLSGVLDQLETWGVGYLARRGTRRTRVA
;
A
#
# COMPACT_ATOMS: atom_id res chain seq x y z
N MET A 1 14.91 9.20 -16.12
CA MET A 1 14.24 8.47 -15.02
C MET A 1 13.18 9.40 -14.45
N LYS A 2 11.95 8.95 -14.21
CA LYS A 2 10.88 9.81 -13.65
C LYS A 2 11.19 10.21 -12.20
N SER A 3 10.93 11.45 -11.85
CA SER A 3 11.09 12.01 -10.50
C SER A 3 9.95 11.56 -9.58
N LEU A 4 10.11 11.66 -8.25
CA LEU A 4 9.00 11.43 -7.31
C LEU A 4 7.84 12.40 -7.55
N ALA A 5 8.14 13.63 -7.96
CA ALA A 5 7.13 14.63 -8.33
C ALA A 5 6.19 14.14 -9.46
N ASP A 6 6.65 13.24 -10.33
CA ASP A 6 5.82 12.67 -11.41
C ASP A 6 4.74 11.70 -10.88
N TYR A 7 4.84 11.31 -9.60
CA TYR A 7 3.92 10.39 -8.93
C TYR A 7 3.06 11.08 -7.87
N GLU A 8 3.25 12.38 -7.65
CA GLU A 8 2.39 13.17 -6.75
C GLU A 8 0.94 13.10 -7.22
N GLN A 9 0.06 12.78 -6.28
CA GLN A 9 -1.36 12.68 -6.56
C GLN A 9 -1.97 14.09 -6.53
N LYS A 10 -2.75 14.41 -7.56
CA LYS A 10 -3.55 15.64 -7.56
C LYS A 10 -4.86 15.38 -6.83
N PHE A 11 -5.04 16.06 -5.71
CA PHE A 11 -6.27 15.99 -4.93
C PHE A 11 -7.22 17.15 -5.28
N ASP A 12 -8.52 16.91 -5.08
CA ASP A 12 -9.58 17.90 -5.30
C ASP A 12 -9.87 18.66 -3.99
N ARG A 13 -10.75 19.68 -4.03
CA ARG A 13 -11.11 20.46 -2.83
C ARG A 13 -11.72 19.62 -1.70
N LEU A 14 -12.40 18.51 -2.02
CA LEU A 14 -13.00 17.65 -1.00
C LEU A 14 -11.94 16.95 -0.14
N HIS A 15 -10.71 16.85 -0.63
CA HIS A 15 -9.57 16.36 0.13
C HIS A 15 -9.19 17.28 1.30
N GLU A 16 -9.16 18.59 1.05
CA GLU A 16 -8.74 19.59 2.04
C GLU A 16 -9.82 19.79 3.13
N ASP A 17 -11.09 19.67 2.75
CA ASP A 17 -12.23 19.93 3.64
C ASP A 17 -12.70 18.70 4.44
N CYS A 18 -12.24 17.49 4.09
CA CYS A 18 -12.70 16.26 4.73
C CYS A 18 -11.52 15.32 5.06
N PRO A 19 -11.13 15.21 6.35
CA PRO A 19 -10.02 14.33 6.76
C PRO A 19 -10.21 12.86 6.37
N VAL A 20 -11.47 12.38 6.35
CA VAL A 20 -11.79 11.02 5.89
C VAL A 20 -11.48 10.88 4.40
N ARG A 21 -11.81 11.89 3.59
CA ARG A 21 -11.47 11.91 2.17
C ARG A 21 -9.96 11.96 1.97
N ALA A 22 -9.23 12.77 2.75
CA ALA A 22 -7.78 12.81 2.70
C ALA A 22 -7.14 11.44 2.96
N ALA A 23 -7.58 10.76 4.02
CA ALA A 23 -7.11 9.40 4.33
C ALA A 23 -7.45 8.40 3.22
N LEU A 24 -8.70 8.43 2.73
CA LEU A 24 -9.13 7.57 1.61
C LEU A 24 -8.33 7.85 0.35
N ASP A 25 -7.94 9.08 0.06
CA ASP A 25 -7.22 9.42 -1.14
C ASP A 25 -5.82 8.80 -1.18
N VAL A 26 -5.18 8.71 -0.01
CA VAL A 26 -3.90 8.01 0.17
C VAL A 26 -4.09 6.50 -0.01
N ILE A 27 -5.07 5.87 0.65
CA ILE A 27 -5.18 4.40 0.71
C ILE A 27 -6.00 3.78 -0.43
N ARG A 28 -6.88 4.54 -1.10
CA ARG A 28 -7.80 4.00 -2.12
C ARG A 28 -7.04 3.42 -3.31
N GLY A 29 -7.72 2.54 -4.02
CA GLY A 29 -7.23 1.91 -5.23
C GLY A 29 -7.13 0.40 -5.08
N ARG A 30 -6.87 -0.27 -6.19
CA ARG A 30 -6.86 -1.74 -6.23
C ARG A 30 -5.74 -2.37 -5.40
N TRP A 31 -4.59 -1.70 -5.30
CA TRP A 31 -3.36 -2.29 -4.77
C TRP A 31 -2.85 -1.64 -3.49
N LYS A 32 -3.04 -0.31 -3.32
CA LYS A 32 -2.52 0.43 -2.16
C LYS A 32 -2.92 -0.17 -0.80
N PRO A 33 -4.19 -0.57 -0.53
CA PRO A 33 -4.54 -1.16 0.75
C PRO A 33 -3.75 -2.43 1.04
N SER A 34 -3.60 -3.32 0.04
CA SER A 34 -2.84 -4.57 0.18
C SER A 34 -1.35 -4.33 0.35
N ILE A 35 -0.75 -3.38 -0.37
CA ILE A 35 0.67 -3.02 -0.19
C ILE A 35 0.89 -2.52 1.24
N LEU A 36 0.06 -1.59 1.72
CA LEU A 36 0.18 -1.02 3.06
C LEU A 36 -0.02 -2.09 4.14
N TYR A 37 -0.96 -3.00 3.94
CA TYR A 37 -1.19 -4.14 4.84
C TYR A 37 0.02 -5.07 4.92
N GLU A 38 0.62 -5.45 3.78
CA GLU A 38 1.83 -6.28 3.75
C GLU A 38 3.04 -5.62 4.44
N LEU A 39 3.15 -4.29 4.34
CA LEU A 39 4.23 -3.50 4.95
C LEU A 39 4.02 -3.21 6.43
N LYS A 40 2.81 -3.46 6.96
CA LYS A 40 2.49 -3.28 8.38
C LYS A 40 3.38 -4.14 9.29
N ASP A 41 3.69 -5.36 8.84
CA ASP A 41 4.50 -6.32 9.61
C ASP A 41 6.01 -6.09 9.50
N GLY A 42 6.43 -5.09 8.72
CA GLY A 42 7.83 -4.70 8.58
C GLY A 42 8.30 -4.53 7.14
N PRO A 43 9.61 -4.26 6.94
CA PRO A 43 10.19 -4.01 5.63
C PRO A 43 10.06 -5.23 4.71
N ARG A 44 9.75 -5.00 3.43
CA ARG A 44 9.70 -6.04 2.40
C ARG A 44 10.42 -5.63 1.12
N ARG A 45 11.00 -6.63 0.45
CA ARG A 45 11.58 -6.49 -0.89
C ARG A 45 10.49 -6.42 -1.94
N PHE A 46 10.81 -5.83 -3.10
CA PHE A 46 9.90 -5.74 -4.24
C PHE A 46 9.30 -7.11 -4.65
N SER A 47 10.15 -8.14 -4.72
CA SER A 47 9.71 -9.49 -5.11
C SER A 47 8.77 -10.13 -4.09
N GLN A 48 8.96 -9.85 -2.80
CA GLN A 48 8.07 -10.33 -1.74
C GLN A 48 6.69 -9.69 -1.85
N LEU A 49 6.64 -8.37 -2.07
CA LEU A 49 5.39 -7.66 -2.31
C LEU A 49 4.70 -8.17 -3.58
N GLN A 50 5.44 -8.35 -4.67
CA GLN A 50 4.87 -8.84 -5.93
C GLN A 50 4.32 -10.27 -5.79
N ALA A 51 4.98 -11.13 -5.02
CA ALA A 51 4.52 -12.49 -4.75
C ALA A 51 3.26 -12.53 -3.86
N ALA A 52 3.18 -11.66 -2.86
CA ALA A 52 2.02 -11.56 -1.97
C ALA A 52 0.77 -11.00 -2.70
N LEU A 53 0.97 -10.07 -3.63
CA LEU A 53 -0.11 -9.41 -4.37
C LEU A 53 -0.39 -10.11 -5.71
N ALA A 54 -1.06 -11.26 -5.65
CA ALA A 54 -1.38 -12.05 -6.84
C ALA A 54 -2.07 -11.21 -7.95
N GLY A 55 -1.48 -11.22 -9.15
CA GLY A 55 -2.01 -10.52 -10.32
C GLY A 55 -1.56 -9.07 -10.49
N ILE A 56 -0.72 -8.52 -9.60
CA ILE A 56 -0.08 -7.22 -9.83
C ILE A 56 1.08 -7.36 -10.83
N THR A 57 1.16 -6.45 -11.80
CA THR A 57 2.33 -6.37 -12.69
C THR A 57 3.46 -5.61 -12.02
N ALA A 58 4.71 -5.90 -12.39
CA ALA A 58 5.86 -5.16 -11.85
C ALA A 58 5.76 -3.65 -12.12
N GLN A 59 5.25 -3.25 -13.29
CA GLN A 59 5.00 -1.86 -13.62
C GLN A 59 3.96 -1.23 -12.69
N ALA A 60 2.84 -1.92 -12.45
CA ALA A 60 1.81 -1.44 -11.53
C ALA A 60 2.35 -1.30 -10.12
N LEU A 61 3.04 -2.33 -9.58
CA LEU A 61 3.63 -2.28 -8.25
C LEU A 61 4.62 -1.11 -8.11
N THR A 62 5.46 -0.89 -9.11
CA THR A 62 6.39 0.26 -9.15
C THR A 62 5.63 1.58 -9.05
N VAL A 63 4.59 1.78 -9.86
CA VAL A 63 3.79 3.02 -9.84
C VAL A 63 3.15 3.21 -8.46
N GLN A 64 2.56 2.17 -7.88
CA GLN A 64 1.88 2.26 -6.60
C GLN A 64 2.85 2.55 -5.45
N LEU A 65 4.02 1.91 -5.42
CA LEU A 65 5.05 2.19 -4.42
C LEU A 65 5.59 3.62 -4.54
N ARG A 66 5.80 4.12 -5.76
CA ARG A 66 6.23 5.51 -5.98
C ARG A 66 5.17 6.53 -5.59
N GLN A 67 3.89 6.24 -5.81
CA GLN A 67 2.79 7.08 -5.32
C GLN A 67 2.77 7.10 -3.78
N LEU A 68 2.87 5.95 -3.12
CA LEU A 68 2.91 5.87 -1.66
C LEU A 68 4.16 6.53 -1.05
N GLU A 69 5.29 6.52 -1.77
CA GLU A 69 6.51 7.25 -1.41
C GLU A 69 6.31 8.77 -1.55
N ALA A 70 5.67 9.22 -2.64
CA ALA A 70 5.31 10.63 -2.85
C ALA A 70 4.28 11.12 -1.82
N ASP A 71 3.33 10.27 -1.43
CA ASP A 71 2.36 10.53 -0.35
C ASP A 71 3.01 10.49 1.05
N GLY A 72 4.31 10.16 1.15
CA GLY A 72 5.08 10.17 2.38
C GLY A 72 4.77 9.02 3.36
N VAL A 73 4.03 8.00 2.94
CA VAL A 73 3.59 6.87 3.80
C VAL A 73 4.46 5.62 3.65
N VAL A 74 5.27 5.54 2.59
CA VAL A 74 6.24 4.45 2.35
C VAL A 74 7.63 5.04 2.15
N VAL A 75 8.64 4.39 2.72
CA VAL A 75 10.06 4.70 2.50
C VAL A 75 10.69 3.59 1.68
N ARG A 76 11.50 3.99 0.69
CA ARG A 76 12.33 3.08 -0.11
C ARG A 76 13.79 3.19 0.34
N THR A 77 14.34 2.11 0.86
CA THR A 77 15.75 2.04 1.29
C THR A 77 16.55 1.18 0.32
N VAL A 78 17.72 1.69 -0.11
CA VAL A 78 18.70 0.92 -0.88
C VAL A 78 19.83 0.55 0.07
N HIS A 79 20.17 -0.73 0.12
CA HIS A 79 21.29 -1.27 0.88
C HIS A 79 22.43 -1.59 -0.10
N PRO A 80 23.31 -0.62 -0.40
CA PRO A 80 24.45 -0.80 -1.30
C PRO A 80 25.56 -1.70 -0.71
N GLU A 81 25.55 -1.92 0.59
CA GLU A 81 26.55 -2.73 1.31
C GLU A 81 26.45 -4.24 1.05
N GLU A 82 25.29 -4.72 0.58
CA GLU A 82 25.05 -6.14 0.26
C GLU A 82 25.24 -6.40 -1.24
N THR A 83 25.92 -7.49 -1.62
CA THR A 83 25.99 -7.95 -3.02
C THR A 83 25.18 -9.24 -3.18
N PRO A 84 24.14 -9.28 -4.04
CA PRO A 84 23.61 -8.18 -4.87
C PRO A 84 22.85 -7.13 -4.04
N PHE A 85 22.84 -5.88 -4.51
CA PHE A 85 22.17 -4.76 -3.84
C PHE A 85 20.71 -5.10 -3.50
N ARG A 86 20.30 -4.82 -2.27
CA ARG A 86 18.94 -5.03 -1.79
C ARG A 86 18.18 -3.71 -1.77
N VAL A 87 16.93 -3.75 -2.21
CA VAL A 87 15.98 -2.64 -2.08
C VAL A 87 14.81 -3.08 -1.23
N GLU A 88 14.50 -2.28 -0.23
CA GLU A 88 13.44 -2.52 0.74
C GLU A 88 12.41 -1.39 0.71
N TYR A 89 11.19 -1.75 1.05
CA TYR A 89 10.08 -0.84 1.25
C TYR A 89 9.56 -1.05 2.66
N ALA A 90 9.27 0.02 3.37
CA ALA A 90 8.70 -0.02 4.71
C ALA A 90 7.70 1.12 4.88
N LEU A 91 6.76 1.01 5.82
CA LEU A 91 5.97 2.17 6.23
C LEU A 91 6.90 3.23 6.81
N SER A 92 6.66 4.49 6.44
CA SER A 92 7.29 5.65 7.11
C SER A 92 6.75 5.79 8.53
N GLU A 93 7.31 6.70 9.33
CA GLU A 93 6.73 7.03 10.65
C GLU A 93 5.27 7.50 10.55
N ALA A 94 4.94 8.29 9.52
CA ALA A 94 3.56 8.68 9.25
C ALA A 94 2.72 7.46 8.81
N GLY A 95 3.26 6.61 7.93
CA GLY A 95 2.60 5.39 7.44
C GLY A 95 2.28 4.39 8.56
N LYS A 96 3.14 4.27 9.58
CA LYS A 96 2.89 3.42 10.76
C LYS A 96 1.64 3.84 11.54
N THR A 97 1.26 5.13 11.50
CA THR A 97 0.02 5.57 12.15
C THR A 97 -1.24 5.02 11.46
N LEU A 98 -1.14 4.60 10.19
CA LEU A 98 -2.23 3.93 9.46
C LEU A 98 -2.43 2.48 9.89
N SER A 99 -1.47 1.83 10.57
CA SER A 99 -1.58 0.42 10.95
C SER A 99 -2.83 0.12 11.76
N GLY A 100 -3.20 0.98 12.72
CA GLY A 100 -4.44 0.81 13.48
C GLY A 100 -5.72 0.99 12.64
N VAL A 101 -5.68 1.85 11.62
CA VAL A 101 -6.80 2.04 10.69
C VAL A 101 -6.98 0.80 9.81
N LEU A 102 -5.87 0.23 9.32
CA LEU A 102 -5.90 -1.00 8.53
C LEU A 102 -6.51 -2.17 9.32
N ASP A 103 -6.23 -2.27 10.62
CA ASP A 103 -6.79 -3.32 11.49
C ASP A 103 -8.30 -3.17 11.70
N GLN A 104 -8.76 -1.93 11.84
CA GLN A 104 -10.18 -1.63 11.91
C GLN A 104 -10.88 -1.95 10.58
N LEU A 105 -10.25 -1.64 9.45
CA LEU A 105 -10.76 -1.98 8.12
C LEU A 105 -10.81 -3.49 7.90
N GLU A 106 -9.79 -4.23 8.32
CA GLU A 106 -9.76 -5.70 8.28
C GLU A 106 -10.93 -6.27 9.09
N THR A 107 -11.07 -5.84 10.36
CA THR A 107 -12.14 -6.29 11.26
C THR A 107 -13.52 -6.04 10.65
N TRP A 108 -13.75 -4.83 10.13
CA TRP A 108 -15.00 -4.50 9.47
C TRP A 108 -15.22 -5.33 8.20
N GLY A 109 -14.17 -5.52 7.40
CA GLY A 109 -14.18 -6.27 6.14
C GLY A 109 -14.57 -7.74 6.34
N VAL A 110 -14.06 -8.39 7.39
CA VAL A 110 -14.46 -9.75 7.78
C VAL A 110 -15.97 -9.83 8.01
N GLY A 111 -16.53 -8.91 8.81
CA GLY A 111 -17.96 -8.85 9.07
C GLY A 111 -18.79 -8.56 7.81
N TYR A 112 -18.30 -7.68 6.93
CA TYR A 112 -18.95 -7.34 5.67
C TYR A 112 -19.02 -8.53 4.70
N LEU A 113 -17.92 -9.27 4.54
CA LEU A 113 -17.86 -10.47 3.69
C LEU A 113 -18.76 -11.59 4.24
N ALA A 114 -18.81 -11.77 5.56
CA ALA A 114 -19.69 -12.75 6.19
C ALA A 114 -21.18 -12.47 5.89
N ARG A 115 -21.61 -11.19 5.99
CA ARG A 115 -23.00 -10.79 5.67
C ARG A 115 -23.35 -10.97 4.20
N ARG A 116 -22.37 -10.80 3.30
CA ARG A 116 -22.59 -10.94 1.85
C ARG A 116 -22.59 -12.38 1.35
N GLY A 117 -22.37 -13.37 2.23
CA GLY A 117 -22.48 -14.78 1.86
C GLY A 117 -21.57 -15.18 0.70
N THR A 118 -20.36 -14.62 0.63
CA THR A 118 -19.42 -14.96 -0.44
C THR A 118 -19.00 -16.41 -0.26
N ARG A 119 -19.64 -17.32 -1.01
CA ARG A 119 -19.16 -18.69 -1.22
C ARG A 119 -17.72 -18.60 -1.71
N ARG A 120 -16.76 -18.85 -0.82
CA ARG A 120 -15.44 -19.31 -1.24
C ARG A 120 -15.69 -20.68 -1.87
N THR A 121 -15.84 -20.72 -3.19
CA THR A 121 -15.60 -21.95 -3.93
C THR A 121 -14.15 -22.31 -3.64
N ARG A 122 -13.95 -23.27 -2.73
CA ARG A 122 -12.67 -23.96 -2.57
C ARG A 122 -12.34 -24.52 -3.94
N VAL A 123 -11.31 -23.98 -4.58
CA VAL A 123 -10.63 -24.70 -5.66
C VAL A 123 -9.92 -25.85 -4.96
N ALA A 124 -10.25 -27.06 -5.43
CA ALA A 124 -9.73 -28.34 -4.96
C ALA A 124 -8.21 -28.45 -5.15
#